data_AF-A0A531MEN9-F1
#
_entry.id   AF-A0A531MEN9-F1
#
_cell.length_a   1.000
_cell.length_b   1.000
_cell.length_c   1.000
_cell.angle_alpha   90.00
_cell.angle_beta   90.00
_cell.angle_gamma   90.00
#
_symmetry.space_group_name_H-M   'P 1'
#
loop_
_entity.id
_entity.type
_entity.pdbx_description
1 polymer ?
#
loop_
_entity_poly.entity_id
_entity_poly.type
_entity_poly.pdbx_seq_one_letter_code
_entity_poly.pdbx_strand_id
1 'polypeptide(L)'
;MSPASNVPAVAALDWGTTRLRAWLIDGAGKVLAERRGDDGLITAREKGFANVLEGHLAAMGAPEELPVIICGMAGSRQGWLEAPYVSVPSPLGAILGGAARVPDQKRDIRIVPGLAQRLT
;
A
#
# COMPACT_ATOMS: atom_id res chain seq x y z
N MET A 1 -18.74 -20.83 -2.45
CA MET A 1 -18.49 -19.46 -2.96
C MET A 1 -19.32 -18.53 -2.11
N SER A 2 -18.71 -17.75 -1.21
CA SER A 2 -19.45 -16.77 -0.40
C SER A 2 -20.05 -15.70 -1.32
N PRO A 3 -21.22 -15.13 -1.01
CA PRO A 3 -21.82 -14.08 -1.84
C PRO A 3 -20.87 -12.89 -1.94
N ALA A 4 -20.80 -12.29 -3.12
CA ALA A 4 -19.98 -11.10 -3.36
C ALA A 4 -20.45 -9.96 -2.44
N SER A 5 -19.58 -9.49 -1.56
CA SER A 5 -19.87 -8.38 -0.66
C SER A 5 -19.53 -7.07 -1.38
N ASN A 6 -20.47 -6.13 -1.49
CA ASN A 6 -20.18 -4.82 -2.08
C ASN A 6 -19.46 -3.86 -1.11
N VAL A 7 -18.88 -4.39 -0.03
CA VAL A 7 -18.17 -3.64 1.01
C VAL A 7 -16.67 -3.92 0.85
N PRO A 8 -15.82 -2.89 0.71
CA PRO A 8 -14.39 -3.10 0.64
C PRO A 8 -13.85 -3.62 1.99
N ALA A 9 -12.99 -4.62 1.92
CA ALA A 9 -12.26 -5.16 3.06
C ALA A 9 -10.85 -4.58 3.19
N VAL A 10 -10.25 -4.15 2.08
CA VAL A 10 -8.91 -3.54 2.05
C VAL A 10 -8.75 -2.59 0.86
N ALA A 11 -7.96 -1.54 1.04
CA ALA A 11 -7.38 -0.80 -0.08
C ALA A 11 -5.97 -1.33 -0.37
N ALA A 12 -5.71 -1.76 -1.60
CA ALA A 12 -4.39 -2.20 -2.04
C ALA A 12 -3.79 -1.14 -2.96
N LEU A 13 -2.54 -0.76 -2.70
CA LEU A 13 -1.80 0.20 -3.52
C LEU A 13 -0.49 -0.38 -4.01
N ASP A 14 -0.19 -0.08 -5.27
CA ASP A 14 1.15 -0.16 -5.82
C ASP A 14 1.65 1.26 -6.10
N TRP A 15 2.66 1.67 -5.33
CA TRP A 15 3.15 3.04 -5.32
C TRP A 15 4.57 3.09 -5.89
N GLY A 16 4.65 3.25 -7.21
CA GLY A 16 5.91 3.37 -7.93
C GLY A 16 6.54 4.75 -7.83
N THR A 17 7.69 4.92 -8.48
CA THR A 17 8.42 6.20 -8.49
C THR A 17 7.61 7.33 -9.14
N THR A 18 6.93 7.02 -10.25
CA THR A 18 6.22 8.00 -11.09
C THR A 18 4.72 7.74 -11.20
N ARG A 19 4.26 6.56 -10.78
CA ARG A 19 2.85 6.15 -10.91
C ARG A 19 2.33 5.61 -9.59
N LEU A 20 1.05 5.85 -9.35
CA LEU A 20 0.26 5.22 -8.29
C LEU A 20 -0.88 4.43 -8.92
N ARG A 21 -1.10 3.21 -8.43
CA ARG A 21 -2.27 2.39 -8.73
C ARG A 21 -2.93 1.98 -7.41
N ALA A 22 -4.25 2.08 -7.34
CA ALA A 22 -5.00 1.78 -6.14
C ALA A 22 -6.26 0.97 -6.49
N TRP A 23 -6.61 0.04 -5.60
CA TRP A 23 -7.81 -0.80 -5.70
C TRP A 23 -8.53 -0.86 -4.36
N LEU A 24 -9.86 -0.85 -4.40
CA LEU A 24 -10.69 -1.28 -3.29
C LEU A 24 -11.11 -2.74 -3.54
N ILE A 25 -10.83 -3.63 -2.59
CA ILE A 25 -11.02 -5.08 -2.76
C ILE A 25 -11.94 -5.57 -1.64
N ASP A 26 -12.94 -6.37 -1.99
CA ASP A 26 -13.87 -6.98 -1.04
C ASP A 26 -13.29 -8.23 -0.34
N GLY A 27 -14.04 -8.79 0.62
CA GLY A 27 -13.59 -9.97 1.38
C GLY A 27 -13.48 -11.27 0.55
N ALA A 28 -14.01 -11.29 -0.68
CA ALA A 28 -13.91 -12.39 -1.62
C ALA A 28 -12.81 -12.17 -2.69
N GLY A 29 -12.09 -11.05 -2.63
CA GLY A 29 -11.04 -10.70 -3.59
C GLY A 29 -11.55 -9.98 -4.85
N LYS A 30 -12.83 -9.58 -4.90
CA LYS A 30 -13.39 -8.81 -6.03
C LYS A 30 -12.94 -7.35 -5.93
N VAL A 31 -12.46 -6.81 -7.05
CA VAL A 31 -12.20 -5.37 -7.18
C VAL A 31 -13.54 -4.62 -7.28
N LEU A 32 -13.74 -3.67 -6.37
CA LEU A 32 -14.93 -2.81 -6.30
C LEU A 32 -14.70 -1.45 -6.95
N ALA A 33 -13.47 -0.92 -6.89
CA ALA A 33 -13.06 0.32 -7.52
C ALA A 33 -11.55 0.29 -7.83
N GLU A 34 -11.12 1.03 -8.85
CA GLU A 34 -9.71 1.19 -9.22
C GLU A 34 -9.42 2.65 -9.59
N ARG A 35 -8.21 3.12 -9.26
CA ARG A 35 -7.66 4.38 -9.76
C ARG A 35 -6.20 4.21 -10.16
N ARG A 36 -5.79 5.03 -11.14
CA ARG A 36 -4.40 5.19 -11.57
C ARG A 36 -4.09 6.68 -11.68
N GLY A 37 -2.86 7.06 -11.36
CA GLY A 37 -2.42 8.44 -11.44
C GLY A 37 -0.92 8.60 -11.61
N ASP A 38 -0.52 9.83 -11.91
CA ASP A 38 0.87 10.30 -11.97
C ASP A 38 1.41 10.72 -10.60
N ASP A 39 0.65 10.50 -9.52
CA ASP A 39 1.07 10.82 -8.14
C ASP A 39 2.00 9.73 -7.55
N GLY A 40 3.07 9.39 -8.28
CA GLY A 40 4.13 8.51 -7.77
C GLY A 40 4.90 9.12 -6.59
N LEU A 41 5.92 8.41 -6.10
CA LEU A 41 6.77 8.85 -4.99
C LEU A 41 7.26 10.29 -5.15
N ILE A 42 7.69 10.70 -6.35
CA ILE A 42 8.22 12.05 -6.59
C ILE A 42 7.18 13.10 -6.22
N THR A 43 5.98 12.99 -6.79
CA THR A 43 4.87 13.90 -6.53
C THR A 43 4.37 13.81 -5.09
N ALA A 44 4.35 12.61 -4.50
CA ALA A 44 3.90 12.40 -3.13
C ALA A 44 4.84 13.02 -2.08
N ARG A 45 6.14 13.09 -2.36
CA ARG A 45 7.11 13.81 -1.49
C ARG A 45 6.85 15.31 -1.45
N GLU A 46 6.36 15.89 -2.54
CA GLU A 46 6.03 17.31 -2.63
C GLU A 46 4.66 17.62 -2.01
N LYS A 47 3.65 16.79 -2.30
CA LYS A 47 2.25 17.00 -1.87
C LYS A 47 1.90 16.42 -0.50
N GLY A 48 2.77 15.58 0.05
CA GLY A 48 2.54 14.77 1.25
C GLY A 48 1.87 13.43 0.94
N PHE A 49 2.51 12.33 1.35
CA PHE A 49 2.03 10.97 1.07
C PHE A 49 0.63 10.69 1.63
N ALA A 50 0.37 11.05 2.90
CA ALA A 50 -0.94 10.87 3.52
C ALA A 50 -2.04 11.60 2.73
N ASN A 51 -1.76 12.84 2.31
CA ASN A 51 -2.69 13.64 1.54
C ASN A 51 -3.00 13.02 0.17
N VAL A 52 -1.97 12.54 -0.54
CA VAL A 52 -2.15 11.85 -1.83
C VAL A 52 -2.96 10.56 -1.65
N LEU A 53 -2.64 9.74 -0.64
CA LEU A 53 -3.38 8.51 -0.36
C LEU A 53 -4.86 8.80 -0.09
N GLU A 54 -5.15 9.68 0.88
CA GLU A 54 -6.52 9.98 1.27
C GLU A 54 -7.32 10.61 0.12
N GLY A 55 -6.69 11.41 -0.74
CA GLY A 55 -7.33 11.93 -1.96
C GLY A 55 -7.78 10.83 -2.93
N HIS A 56 -6.94 9.81 -3.17
CA HIS A 56 -7.32 8.67 -4.01
C HIS A 56 -8.39 7.80 -3.33
N LEU A 57 -8.30 7.57 -2.03
CA LEU A 57 -9.27 6.79 -1.26
C LEU A 57 -10.65 7.47 -1.23
N ALA A 58 -10.69 8.78 -0.96
CA ALA A 58 -11.93 9.56 -0.98
C ALA A 58 -12.57 9.57 -2.37
N ALA A 59 -11.77 9.72 -3.44
CA ALA A 59 -12.27 9.68 -4.81
C ALA A 59 -12.83 8.31 -5.23
N MET A 60 -12.48 7.23 -4.52
CA MET A 60 -13.06 5.90 -4.70
C MET A 60 -14.22 5.61 -3.74
N GLY A 61 -14.55 6.53 -2.82
CA GLY A 61 -15.57 6.32 -1.80
C GLY A 61 -15.16 5.31 -0.73
N ALA A 62 -13.86 5.21 -0.43
CA ALA A 62 -13.38 4.30 0.61
C ALA A 62 -13.88 4.70 2.00
N PRO A 63 -14.33 3.74 2.85
CA PRO A 63 -14.64 4.01 4.25
C PRO A 63 -13.46 4.61 5.01
N GLU A 64 -13.72 5.45 6.02
CA GLU A 64 -12.68 6.19 6.77
C GLU A 64 -11.69 5.25 7.49
N GLU A 65 -12.15 4.10 7.98
CA GLU A 65 -11.31 3.14 8.73
C GLU A 65 -10.79 1.97 7.87
N LEU A 66 -11.06 1.97 6.55
CA LEU A 66 -10.64 0.88 5.66
C LEU A 66 -9.11 0.71 5.73
N PRO A 67 -8.59 -0.49 6.07
CA PRO A 67 -7.16 -0.72 6.16
C PRO A 67 -6.50 -0.67 4.78
N VAL A 68 -5.22 -0.32 4.77
CA VAL A 68 -4.44 -0.07 3.56
C VAL A 68 -3.17 -0.91 3.56
N ILE A 69 -2.92 -1.58 2.44
CA ILE A 69 -1.65 -2.26 2.16
C ILE A 69 -1.00 -1.61 0.94
N ILE A 70 0.29 -1.27 1.07
CA ILE A 70 1.06 -0.57 0.04
C ILE A 70 2.29 -1.41 -0.30
N CYS A 71 2.58 -1.58 -1.58
CA CYS A 71 3.86 -2.09 -2.06
C CYS A 71 4.58 -1.05 -2.93
N GLY A 72 5.85 -1.33 -3.24
CA GLY A 72 6.66 -0.52 -4.14
C GLY A 72 7.50 0.54 -3.42
N MET A 73 7.73 1.64 -4.11
CA MET A 73 8.72 2.66 -3.75
C MET A 73 8.34 3.50 -2.53
N ALA A 74 7.07 3.48 -2.11
CA ALA A 74 6.64 4.09 -0.85
C ALA A 74 7.40 3.53 0.37
N GLY A 75 7.92 2.29 0.29
CA GLY A 75 8.75 1.66 1.32
C GLY A 75 10.25 1.89 1.20
N SER A 76 10.70 2.64 0.19
CA SER A 76 12.13 2.91 -0.02
C SER A 76 12.69 3.90 0.99
N ARG A 77 14.02 4.04 1.04
CA ARG A 77 14.72 5.06 1.85
C ARG A 77 14.27 6.50 1.59
N GLN A 78 13.73 6.77 0.39
CA GLN A 78 13.22 8.08 -0.01
C GLN A 78 11.68 8.10 -0.06
N GLY A 79 11.04 7.01 0.38
CA GLY A 79 9.60 6.84 0.39
C GLY A 79 8.94 7.52 1.58
N TRP A 80 7.73 7.06 1.89
CA TRP A 80 6.96 7.56 3.03
C TRP A 80 7.56 7.09 4.36
N LEU A 81 7.76 5.78 4.47
CA LEU A 81 8.37 5.14 5.62
C LEU A 81 9.25 4.00 5.08
N GLU A 82 10.52 3.98 5.49
CA GLU A 82 11.43 2.91 5.08
C GLU A 82 10.94 1.57 5.64
N ALA A 83 10.68 0.61 4.74
CA ALA A 83 10.35 -0.76 5.05
C ALA A 83 11.60 -1.63 4.83
N PRO A 84 12.30 -2.07 5.89
CA PRO A 84 13.58 -2.76 5.75
C PRO A 84 13.46 -4.04 4.94
N TYR A 85 14.43 -4.26 4.05
CA TYR A 85 14.48 -5.47 3.23
C TYR A 85 14.53 -6.75 4.08
N VAL A 86 13.73 -7.74 3.69
CA VAL A 86 13.86 -9.11 4.19
C VAL A 86 15.02 -9.80 3.45
N SER A 87 15.93 -10.42 4.19
CA SER A 87 17.07 -11.15 3.59
C SER A 87 16.60 -12.48 2.99
N VAL A 88 17.14 -12.85 1.84
CA VAL A 88 16.94 -14.17 1.23
C VAL A 88 18.15 -15.09 1.48
N PRO A 89 17.96 -16.42 1.56
CA PRO A 89 16.70 -17.16 1.39
C PRO A 89 15.72 -16.96 2.56
N SER A 90 14.43 -16.77 2.27
CA SER A 90 13.37 -16.68 3.27
C SER A 90 12.05 -17.23 2.72
N PRO A 91 11.15 -17.76 3.58
CA PRO A 91 9.82 -18.17 3.14
C PRO A 91 8.99 -16.95 2.74
N LEU A 92 8.10 -17.09 1.76
CA LEU A 92 7.30 -15.97 1.24
C LEU A 92 6.50 -15.23 2.34
N GLY A 93 6.00 -15.96 3.34
CA GLY A 93 5.28 -15.38 4.47
C GLY A 93 6.11 -14.42 5.34
N ALA A 94 7.44 -14.50 5.30
CA ALA A 94 8.33 -13.59 6.04
C ALA A 94 8.18 -12.13 5.59
N ILE A 95 7.77 -11.88 4.34
CA ILE A 95 7.53 -10.54 3.80
C ILE A 95 6.45 -9.82 4.61
N LEU A 96 5.35 -10.50 4.94
CA LEU A 96 4.23 -9.89 5.67
C LEU A 96 4.59 -9.60 7.12
N GLY A 97 5.45 -10.41 7.74
CA GLY A 97 5.98 -10.14 9.09
C GLY A 97 6.84 -8.88 9.16
N GLY A 98 7.44 -8.47 8.03
CA GLY A 98 8.26 -7.24 7.93
C GLY A 98 7.49 -6.01 7.48
N ALA A 99 6.15 -6.06 7.34
CA ALA A 99 5.37 -4.91 6.89
C ALA A 99 5.43 -3.75 7.91
N ALA A 100 5.90 -2.59 7.45
CA ALA A 100 6.06 -1.40 8.28
C ALA A 100 4.73 -0.66 8.44
N ARG A 101 4.30 -0.42 9.68
CA ARG A 101 3.10 0.37 9.96
C ARG A 101 3.44 1.86 9.94
N VAL A 102 2.69 2.65 9.18
CA VAL A 102 2.84 4.11 9.15
C VAL A 102 2.28 4.70 10.46
N PRO A 103 3.07 5.45 11.24
CA PRO A 103 2.60 6.03 12.51
C PRO A 103 1.65 7.21 12.28
N ASP A 104 0.86 7.53 13.30
CA ASP A 104 0.01 8.73 13.36
C ASP A 104 -1.01 8.88 12.22
N GLN A 105 -1.52 7.75 11.72
CA GLN A 105 -2.56 7.71 10.69
C GLN A 105 -3.90 7.27 11.27
N LYS A 106 -5.00 7.77 10.70
CA LYS A 106 -6.38 7.44 11.12
C LYS A 106 -6.72 5.96 10.91
N ARG A 107 -6.26 5.38 9.79
CA ARG A 107 -6.49 3.99 9.38
C ARG A 107 -5.21 3.16 9.54
N ASP A 108 -5.33 1.84 9.60
CA ASP A 108 -4.15 0.95 9.60
C ASP A 108 -3.53 0.93 8.19
N ILE A 109 -2.34 1.55 8.06
CA ILE A 109 -1.59 1.63 6.80
C ILE A 109 -0.29 0.86 6.97
N ARG A 110 -0.08 -0.14 6.10
CA ARG A 110 1.13 -0.96 6.11
C ARG A 110 1.84 -0.92 4.77
N ILE A 111 3.18 -0.85 4.82
CA ILE A 111 4.05 -0.87 3.66
C ILE A 111 4.83 -2.19 3.64
N VAL A 112 4.68 -2.94 2.57
CA VAL A 112 5.31 -4.24 2.37
C VAL A 112 6.80 -4.05 2.03
N PRO A 113 7.73 -4.75 2.71
CA PRO A 113 9.16 -4.64 2.43
C PRO A 113 9.54 -5.32 1.12
N GLY A 114 10.68 -4.92 0.57
CA GLY A 114 11.34 -5.65 -0.51
C GLY A 114 12.13 -6.87 -0.02
N LEU A 115 12.72 -7.60 -0.96
CA LEU A 115 13.69 -8.67 -0.70
C LEU A 115 15.10 -8.24 -1.09
N ALA A 116 16.11 -8.68 -0.34
CA ALA A 116 17.52 -8.44 -0.66
C ALA A 116 18.36 -9.70 -0.48
N GLN A 117 19.18 -10.03 -1.49
CA GLN A 117 20.27 -10.99 -1.33
C GLN A 117 21.49 -10.23 -0.79
N ARG A 118 22.00 -10.67 0.36
CA ARG A 118 23.22 -10.12 0.96
C ARG A 118 24.32 -11.14 0.75
N LEU A 119 25.37 -10.74 0.04
CA LEU A 119 26.60 -11.52 -0.06
C LEU A 119 27.37 -11.27 1.24
N THR A 120 27.41 -12.28 2.12
CA THR A 120 28.38 -12.36 3.21
C THR A 120 29.76 -12.67 2.67
#